data_AF-A0A916SNT7-F1
#
_entry.id   AF-A0A916SNT7-F1
#
_cell.length_a   1.000
_cell.length_b   1.000
_cell.length_c   1.000
_cell.angle_alpha   90.00
_cell.angle_beta   90.00
_cell.angle_gamma   90.00
#
_symmetry.space_group_name_H-M   'P 1'
#
loop_
_entity.id
_entity.type
_entity.pdbx_description
1 polymer ?
#
loop_
_entity_poly.entity_id
_entity_poly.type
_entity_poly.pdbx_seq_one_letter_code
_entity_poly.pdbx_strand_id
1 'polypeptide(L)'
;MRGSRMGRGRQKAKHTKVARDLKYFSPDTNYGALQKELGTSGDPRLDEDLAAWPEYVAGSGVAVAEDDQEDDDDEYVPGSYQAEDDDAARSA
;
A
#
# COMPACT_ATOMS: atom_id res chain seq x y z
N MET A 1 47.92 9.79 9.04
CA MET A 1 47.34 8.44 9.20
C MET A 1 46.21 8.24 8.17
N ARG A 2 46.46 7.54 7.06
CA ARG A 2 45.39 7.16 6.11
C ARG A 2 44.97 5.72 6.41
N GLY A 3 43.98 5.58 7.28
CA GLY A 3 43.39 4.28 7.63
C GLY A 3 42.80 3.61 6.39
N SER A 4 43.21 2.36 6.17
CA SER A 4 42.84 1.58 5.00
C SER A 4 41.31 1.48 4.84
N ARG A 5 40.80 1.89 3.69
CA ARG A 5 39.39 1.74 3.26
C ARG A 5 38.93 0.26 3.16
N MET A 6 39.78 -0.71 3.49
CA MET A 6 39.66 -2.12 3.10
C MET A 6 38.51 -2.92 3.75
N GLY A 7 37.84 -2.42 4.79
CA GLY A 7 36.73 -3.12 5.45
C GLY A 7 35.33 -2.75 4.94
N ARG A 8 35.18 -1.62 4.23
CA ARG A 8 33.87 -1.04 3.92
C ARG A 8 33.06 -1.85 2.90
N GLY A 9 33.72 -2.53 1.96
CA GLY A 9 33.05 -3.35 0.94
C GLY A 9 32.26 -4.53 1.54
N ARG A 10 32.87 -5.24 2.50
CA ARG A 10 32.21 -6.33 3.23
C ARG A 10 31.09 -5.83 4.12
N GLN A 11 31.30 -4.71 4.80
CA GLN A 11 30.24 -4.08 5.60
C GLN A 11 29.06 -3.67 4.71
N LYS A 12 29.32 -2.97 3.61
CA LYS A 12 28.28 -2.56 2.65
C LYS A 12 27.50 -3.77 2.14
N ALA A 13 28.17 -4.85 1.75
CA ALA A 13 27.51 -6.08 1.31
C ALA A 13 26.62 -6.69 2.40
N LYS A 14 27.10 -6.77 3.65
CA LYS A 14 26.30 -7.25 4.80
C LYS A 14 25.08 -6.37 5.06
N HIS A 15 25.24 -5.04 5.04
CA HIS A 15 24.14 -4.11 5.26
C HIS A 15 23.11 -4.16 4.13
N THR A 16 23.54 -4.23 2.86
CA THR A 16 22.60 -4.39 1.74
C THR A 16 21.82 -5.69 1.83
N LYS A 17 22.44 -6.78 2.29
CA LYS A 17 21.73 -8.03 2.56
C LYS A 17 20.65 -7.84 3.63
N VAL A 18 21.04 -7.34 4.82
CA VAL A 18 20.10 -7.09 5.92
C VAL A 18 18.98 -6.13 5.51
N ALA A 19 19.28 -5.07 4.76
CA ALA A 19 18.29 -4.12 4.29
C ALA A 19 17.27 -4.75 3.33
N ARG A 20 17.71 -5.64 2.44
CA ARG A 20 16.79 -6.40 1.58
C ARG A 20 15.97 -7.38 2.40
N ASP A 21 16.61 -8.10 3.32
CA ASP A 21 15.92 -9.04 4.20
C ASP A 21 14.82 -8.29 4.97
N LEU A 22 15.11 -7.11 5.54
CA LEU A 22 14.12 -6.25 6.21
C LEU A 22 13.03 -5.70 5.28
N LYS A 23 13.37 -5.27 4.06
CA LYS A 23 12.42 -4.70 3.10
C LYS A 23 11.38 -5.74 2.64
N TYR A 24 11.83 -6.98 2.48
CA TYR A 24 11.00 -8.08 1.99
C TYR A 24 10.63 -9.07 3.09
N PHE A 25 10.87 -8.72 4.35
CA PHE A 25 10.45 -9.52 5.50
C PHE A 25 8.95 -9.36 5.68
N SER A 26 8.22 -10.46 5.52
CA SER A 26 6.87 -10.58 6.04
C SER A 26 6.95 -11.25 7.40
N PRO A 27 6.52 -10.59 8.50
CA PRO A 27 6.45 -11.24 9.80
C PRO A 27 5.43 -12.39 9.76
N ASP A 28 5.77 -13.51 10.41
CA ASP A 28 4.82 -14.59 10.64
C ASP A 28 3.81 -14.14 11.69
N THR A 29 2.53 -14.11 11.31
CA THR A 29 1.43 -13.74 12.20
C THR A 29 0.93 -14.97 12.95
N ASN A 30 0.81 -14.86 14.28
CA ASN A 30 0.26 -15.94 15.09
C ASN A 30 -1.28 -15.89 15.06
N TYR A 31 -1.88 -16.56 14.09
CA TYR A 31 -3.33 -16.64 13.92
C TYR A 31 -4.06 -17.23 15.13
N GLY A 32 -3.43 -18.14 15.89
CA GLY A 32 -4.04 -18.75 17.07
C GLY A 32 -4.15 -17.80 18.26
N ALA A 33 -3.21 -16.86 18.42
CA ALA A 33 -3.33 -15.79 19.40
C ALA A 33 -4.37 -14.76 18.95
N LEU A 34 -4.32 -14.35 17.67
CA LEU A 34 -5.25 -13.40 17.08
C LEU A 34 -6.72 -13.86 17.20
N GLN A 35 -7.00 -15.12 16.92
CA GLN A 35 -8.35 -15.67 17.05
C GLN A 35 -8.88 -15.62 18.50
N LYS A 36 -8.02 -15.76 19.51
CA LYS A 36 -8.43 -15.67 20.91
C LYS A 36 -8.79 -14.25 21.31
N GLU A 37 -8.02 -13.28 20.80
CA GLU A 37 -8.29 -11.86 21.00
C GLU A 37 -9.60 -11.45 20.32
N LEU A 38 -9.79 -11.83 19.05
CA LEU A 38 -11.03 -11.56 18.29
C LEU A 38 -12.25 -12.35 18.79
N GLY A 39 -12.04 -13.60 19.23
CA GLY A 39 -13.09 -14.52 19.64
C GLY A 39 -13.67 -14.25 21.03
N THR A 40 -13.19 -13.20 21.72
CA THR A 40 -13.83 -12.73 22.95
C THR A 40 -15.14 -12.04 22.56
N SER A 41 -16.21 -12.84 22.52
CA SER A 41 -17.57 -12.38 22.21
C SER A 41 -18.03 -11.37 23.27
N GLY A 42 -18.24 -10.13 22.85
CA GLY A 42 -18.77 -9.05 23.70
C GLY A 42 -17.84 -7.87 23.93
N ASP A 43 -17.09 -7.42 22.91
CA ASP A 43 -16.51 -6.08 22.97
C ASP A 43 -17.65 -5.06 22.76
N PRO A 44 -18.04 -4.27 23.78
CA PRO A 44 -19.12 -3.29 23.65
C PRO A 44 -18.83 -2.23 22.58
N ARG A 45 -17.56 -2.04 22.18
CA ARG A 45 -17.20 -1.16 21.07
C ARG A 45 -17.61 -1.72 19.71
N LEU A 46 -17.51 -3.04 19.53
CA LEU A 46 -17.93 -3.67 18.28
C LEU A 46 -19.44 -3.49 18.06
N ASP A 47 -20.25 -3.61 19.11
CA ASP A 47 -21.70 -3.41 19.01
C ASP A 47 -22.07 -1.96 18.63
N GLU A 48 -21.35 -0.97 19.18
CA GLU A 48 -21.53 0.45 18.86
C GLU A 48 -21.08 0.78 17.42
N ASP A 49 -19.93 0.25 16.99
CA ASP A 49 -19.40 0.43 15.63
C ASP A 49 -20.33 -0.20 14.57
N LEU A 50 -20.87 -1.39 14.84
CA LEU A 50 -21.83 -2.07 13.95
C LEU A 50 -23.18 -1.33 13.87
N ALA A 51 -23.59 -0.62 14.93
CA ALA A 51 -24.79 0.22 14.91
C ALA A 51 -24.58 1.51 14.11
N ALA A 52 -23.36 2.07 14.14
CA ALA A 52 -22.99 3.25 13.36
C ALA A 52 -22.88 2.95 11.85
N TRP A 53 -22.48 1.73 11.49
CA TRP A 53 -22.29 1.29 10.11
C TRP A 53 -23.06 0.00 9.80
N PRO A 54 -24.40 0.06 9.78
CA PRO A 54 -25.24 -1.12 9.62
C PRO A 54 -25.03 -1.85 8.29
N GLU A 55 -24.50 -1.19 7.25
CA GLU A 55 -24.16 -1.78 5.96
C GLU A 55 -23.11 -2.91 6.03
N TYR A 56 -22.22 -2.89 7.02
CA TYR A 56 -21.20 -3.92 7.22
C TYR A 56 -21.65 -5.08 8.11
N VAL A 57 -22.85 -5.00 8.69
CA VAL A 57 -23.42 -6.08 9.49
C VAL A 57 -23.81 -7.21 8.54
N ALA A 58 -23.12 -8.36 8.65
CA ALA A 58 -23.41 -9.54 7.87
C ALA A 58 -24.88 -9.98 8.08
N GLY A 59 -25.72 -9.76 7.06
CA GLY A 59 -27.15 -10.08 7.10
C GLY A 59 -28.08 -8.90 7.34
N SER A 60 -27.58 -7.66 7.46
CA SER A 60 -28.43 -6.48 7.33
C SER A 60 -28.79 -6.31 5.85
N GLY A 61 -30.04 -6.60 5.52
CA GLY A 61 -30.57 -6.55 4.15
C GLY A 61 -30.82 -5.13 3.68
N VAL A 62 -29.80 -4.26 3.71
CA VAL A 62 -29.82 -3.05 2.90
C VAL A 62 -29.72 -3.54 1.47
N ALA A 63 -30.83 -3.47 0.74
CA ALA A 63 -30.84 -3.68 -0.70
C ALA A 63 -29.72 -2.82 -1.28
N VAL A 64 -28.76 -3.45 -1.94
CA VAL A 64 -27.88 -2.75 -2.88
C VAL A 64 -28.84 -2.09 -3.86
N ALA A 65 -29.10 -0.80 -3.67
CA ALA A 65 -29.66 -0.02 -4.74
C ALA A 65 -28.61 -0.16 -5.84
N GLU A 66 -28.97 -0.82 -6.93
CA GLU A 66 -28.18 -0.89 -8.15
C GLU A 66 -28.01 0.57 -8.61
N ASP A 67 -26.97 1.22 -8.09
CA ASP A 67 -26.52 2.52 -8.56
C ASP A 67 -25.82 2.22 -9.87
N ASP A 68 -26.57 2.37 -10.96
CA ASP A 68 -26.15 2.22 -12.35
C ASP A 68 -25.14 3.36 -12.63
N GLN A 69 -23.93 3.22 -12.09
CA GLN A 69 -22.82 4.12 -12.36
C GLN A 69 -22.41 3.90 -13.81
N GLU A 70 -22.94 4.76 -14.68
CA GLU A 70 -22.36 5.00 -16.00
C GLU A 70 -20.93 5.51 -15.75
N ASP A 71 -19.97 4.58 -15.77
CA ASP A 71 -18.55 4.89 -15.87
C ASP A 71 -18.32 5.55 -17.23
N ASP A 72 -18.35 6.89 -17.27
CA ASP A 72 -17.84 7.68 -18.39
C ASP A 72 -16.31 7.46 -18.42
N ASP A 73 -15.89 6.62 -19.36
CA ASP A 73 -14.52 6.20 -19.57
C ASP A 73 -13.69 7.36 -20.13
N ASP A 74 -13.22 8.24 -19.25
CA ASP A 74 -12.16 9.20 -19.59
C ASP A 74 -10.87 8.42 -19.89
N GLU A 75 -10.74 7.99 -21.14
CA GLU A 75 -9.60 7.23 -21.67
C GLU A 75 -8.32 8.05 -21.50
N TYR A 76 -7.53 7.65 -20.51
CA TYR A 76 -6.19 8.17 -20.32
C TYR A 76 -5.32 7.78 -21.52
N VAL A 77 -4.99 8.76 -22.38
CA VAL A 77 -4.04 8.59 -23.49
C VAL A 77 -2.64 8.95 -23.00
N PRO A 78 -1.78 7.98 -22.65
CA PRO A 78 -0.38 8.25 -22.34
C PRO A 78 0.37 8.64 -23.62
N GLY A 79 0.52 9.95 -23.87
CA GLY A 79 1.32 10.41 -25.00
C GLY A 79 1.12 11.85 -25.48
N SER A 80 0.22 12.65 -24.90
CA SER A 80 0.04 14.06 -25.27
C SER A 80 1.10 14.98 -24.66
N TYR A 81 2.37 14.57 -24.69
CA TYR A 81 3.47 15.53 -24.63
C TYR A 81 3.59 16.11 -26.03
N GLN A 82 2.98 17.28 -26.24
CA GLN A 82 3.42 18.19 -27.29
C GLN A 82 4.91 18.40 -27.07
N ALA A 83 5.73 17.77 -27.91
CA ALA A 83 7.07 18.25 -28.17
C ALA A 83 6.87 19.60 -28.86
N GLU A 84 6.66 20.64 -28.06
CA GLU A 84 6.80 22.01 -28.52
C GLU A 84 8.21 22.10 -29.10
N ASP A 85 8.25 22.46 -30.38
CA ASP A 85 9.44 22.48 -31.21
C ASP A 85 10.52 23.40 -30.61
N ASP A 86 11.46 22.84 -29.85
CA ASP A 86 12.69 23.50 -29.38
C ASP A 86 13.75 23.63 -30.49
N ASP A 87 13.35 23.83 -31.77
CA ASP A 87 14.27 23.95 -32.91
C ASP A 87 14.59 25.41 -33.31
N ALA A 88 14.22 26.41 -32.51
CA ALA A 88 14.41 27.81 -32.86
C ALA A 88 15.41 28.58 -31.96
N ALA A 89 16.59 28.02 -31.63
CA ALA A 89 17.61 28.81 -30.91
C ALA A 89 19.09 28.38 -31.01
N ARG A 90 19.55 27.69 -32.08
CA ARG A 90 21.01 27.53 -32.31
C ARG A 90 21.40 27.76 -33.78
N SER A 91 21.42 29.02 -34.16
CA SER A 91 22.19 29.52 -35.30
C SER A 91 22.54 30.98 -35.04
N ALA A 92 23.66 31.20 -34.36
CA ALA A 92 24.39 32.46 -34.26
C ALA A 92 25.89 32.12 -34.16
#